data_AF-A0A822DRT2-F1
#
_entry.id   AF-A0A822DRT2-F1
#
_cell.length_a   1.000
_cell.length_b   1.000
_cell.length_c   1.000
_cell.angle_alpha   90.00
_cell.angle_beta   90.00
_cell.angle_gamma   90.00
#
_symmetry.space_group_name_H-M   'P 1'
#
loop_
_entity.id
_entity.type
_entity.pdbx_description
1 polymer ?
#
loop_
_entity_poly.entity_id
_entity_poly.type
_entity_poly.pdbx_seq_one_letter_code
_entity_poly.pdbx_strand_id
1 'polypeptide(L)'
;MEHSIVQLMDLPDELIMIILNKLDNSEVLYSIMDVNTRLNQINELANLKCFSLASNSETYVYDELIVPNLRRMSNLEKLSLHLVIECKVRFIDGANLKRNIIIHMPNLNEFTFNIRSIILINDQTHLLSNEDIQHTLTSLSDHQVISCVDYFPSNKTGQCHFYTYPHTRVHYDNITNNFPGGLFKHVRIATLFDERPFEHTFFIQIAQAFPFLNELI
;
A
#
# COMPACT_ATOMS: atom_id res chain seq x y z
N MET A 1 18.21 19.95 -17.60
CA MET A 1 16.93 19.95 -18.33
C MET A 1 15.88 19.68 -17.27
N GLU A 2 15.20 20.73 -16.78
CA GLU A 2 14.19 20.59 -15.73
C GLU A 2 12.96 19.91 -16.34
N HIS A 3 12.68 18.69 -15.90
CA HIS A 3 11.42 18.05 -16.22
C HIS A 3 10.35 18.68 -15.34
N SER A 4 9.47 19.49 -15.94
CA SER A 4 8.28 19.99 -15.26
C SER A 4 7.37 18.80 -14.93
N ILE A 5 7.27 18.47 -13.65
CA ILE A 5 6.28 17.50 -13.16
C ILE A 5 4.94 18.24 -13.19
N VAL A 6 4.15 18.00 -14.23
CA VAL A 6 2.75 18.44 -14.25
C VAL A 6 2.01 17.55 -13.26
N GLN A 7 1.54 18.12 -12.15
CA GLN A 7 0.66 17.40 -11.26
C GLN A 7 -0.68 17.25 -11.96
N LEU A 8 -1.25 16.05 -11.97
CA LEU A 8 -2.55 15.81 -12.62
C LEU A 8 -3.67 16.71 -12.08
N MET A 9 -3.48 17.23 -10.87
CA MET A 9 -4.37 18.15 -10.19
C MET A 9 -4.57 19.47 -10.94
N ASP A 10 -3.63 19.84 -11.80
CA ASP A 10 -3.68 21.06 -12.60
C ASP A 10 -4.52 20.88 -13.89
N LEU A 11 -4.97 19.66 -14.19
CA LEU A 11 -5.75 19.38 -15.39
C LEU A 11 -7.28 19.54 -15.14
N PRO A 12 -8.01 20.12 -16.11
CA PRO A 12 -9.47 20.10 -16.16
C PRO A 12 -10.04 18.67 -16.11
N ASP A 13 -11.25 18.50 -15.57
CA ASP A 13 -11.92 17.19 -15.44
C ASP A 13 -12.03 16.48 -16.79
N GLU A 14 -12.32 17.21 -17.88
CA GLU A 14 -12.42 16.62 -19.21
C GLU A 14 -11.08 16.02 -19.68
N LEU A 15 -9.95 16.65 -19.34
CA LEU A 15 -8.63 16.12 -19.70
C LEU A 15 -8.27 14.91 -18.83
N ILE A 16 -8.62 14.92 -17.55
CA ILE A 16 -8.45 13.74 -16.68
C ILE A 16 -9.27 12.57 -17.23
N MET A 17 -10.50 12.80 -17.67
CA MET A 17 -11.35 11.77 -18.25
C MET A 17 -10.87 11.30 -19.63
N ILE A 18 -10.41 12.21 -20.49
CA ILE A 18 -9.79 11.84 -21.77
C ILE A 18 -8.53 11.00 -21.53
N ILE A 19 -7.74 11.34 -20.52
CA ILE A 19 -6.57 10.58 -20.12
C ILE A 19 -7.03 9.19 -19.63
N LEU A 20 -7.90 9.11 -18.62
CA LEU A 20 -8.41 7.83 -18.10
C LEU A 20 -9.04 6.93 -19.19
N ASN A 21 -9.84 7.50 -20.10
CA ASN A 21 -10.50 6.78 -21.20
C ASN A 21 -9.53 6.41 -22.34
N LYS A 22 -8.46 7.18 -22.60
CA LYS A 22 -7.41 6.80 -23.56
C LYS A 22 -6.41 5.79 -22.99
N LEU A 23 -6.37 5.65 -21.66
CA LEU A 23 -5.47 4.76 -20.93
C LEU A 23 -6.03 3.34 -20.78
N ASP A 24 -7.03 2.94 -21.58
CA ASP A 24 -7.59 1.59 -21.72
C ASP A 24 -6.52 0.47 -21.98
N ASN A 25 -5.23 0.83 -22.02
CA ASN A 25 -4.08 -0.05 -22.25
C ASN A 25 -2.78 0.28 -21.46
N SER A 26 -2.75 1.20 -20.48
CA SER A 26 -1.48 1.47 -19.78
C SER A 26 -1.63 1.75 -18.30
N GLU A 27 -0.79 1.04 -17.52
CA GLU A 27 -0.51 1.18 -16.09
C GLU A 27 -0.60 2.63 -15.62
N VAL A 28 -1.74 2.99 -15.04
CA VAL A 28 -1.95 4.34 -14.51
C VAL A 28 -1.33 4.41 -13.11
N LEU A 29 -0.07 4.81 -13.02
CA LEU A 29 0.58 5.18 -11.76
C LEU A 29 0.10 6.58 -11.35
N TYR A 30 -0.97 6.67 -10.55
CA TYR A 30 -1.29 7.90 -9.83
C TYR A 30 -0.97 7.81 -8.35
N SER A 31 -0.08 8.73 -7.92
CA SER A 31 0.06 9.17 -6.54
C SER A 31 -1.12 10.11 -6.25
N ILE A 32 -2.27 9.55 -5.88
CA ILE A 32 -3.45 10.32 -5.46
C ILE A 32 -3.37 10.50 -3.95
N MET A 33 -2.40 11.30 -3.51
CA MET A 33 -2.46 11.94 -2.21
C MET A 33 -2.42 13.42 -2.51
N ASP A 34 -3.52 14.14 -2.39
CA ASP A 34 -4.26 14.37 -1.16
C ASP A 34 -5.68 14.83 -1.58
N VAL A 35 -6.74 14.45 -0.87
CA VAL A 35 -8.05 15.12 -0.99
C VAL A 35 -8.75 15.11 -2.37
N ASN A 36 -8.67 14.06 -3.19
CA ASN A 36 -9.36 14.13 -4.50
C ASN A 36 -10.87 13.82 -4.40
N THR A 37 -11.65 14.79 -3.92
CA THR A 37 -13.12 14.79 -4.03
C THR A 37 -13.62 14.72 -5.47
N ARG A 38 -12.76 15.01 -6.48
CA ARG A 38 -13.14 14.95 -7.90
C ARG A 38 -13.37 13.52 -8.39
N LEU A 39 -12.67 12.51 -7.83
CA LEU A 39 -12.99 11.10 -8.11
C LEU A 39 -14.43 10.74 -7.71
N ASN A 40 -14.95 11.36 -6.63
CA ASN A 40 -16.34 11.16 -6.21
C ASN A 40 -17.34 11.65 -7.26
N GLN A 41 -16.94 12.57 -8.15
CA GLN A 41 -17.79 13.18 -9.17
C GLN A 41 -17.72 12.46 -10.52
N ILE A 42 -16.72 11.61 -10.74
CA ILE A 42 -16.54 10.87 -12.00
C ILE A 42 -17.46 9.65 -12.01
N ASN A 43 -18.48 9.64 -12.88
CA ASN A 43 -19.43 8.53 -13.00
C ASN A 43 -18.88 7.33 -13.82
N GLU A 44 -17.84 7.55 -14.62
CA GLU A 44 -17.31 6.55 -15.57
C GLU A 44 -16.28 5.60 -14.94
N LEU A 45 -16.01 5.69 -13.63
CA LEU A 45 -15.07 4.82 -12.92
C LEU A 45 -15.41 3.32 -13.07
N ALA A 46 -16.68 2.99 -13.29
CA ALA A 46 -17.12 1.63 -13.55
C ALA A 46 -16.57 1.04 -14.86
N ASN A 47 -16.08 1.86 -15.80
CA ASN A 47 -15.55 1.35 -17.08
C ASN A 47 -14.08 0.95 -16.99
N LEU A 48 -13.38 1.32 -15.91
CA LEU A 48 -11.95 1.02 -15.75
C LEU A 48 -11.72 -0.49 -15.60
N LYS A 49 -10.75 -1.01 -16.36
CA LYS A 49 -10.25 -2.38 -16.23
C LYS A 49 -8.98 -2.49 -15.39
N CYS A 50 -8.15 -1.44 -15.37
CA CYS A 50 -6.90 -1.42 -14.63
C CYS A 50 -6.81 -0.16 -13.78
N PHE A 51 -6.37 -0.28 -12.52
CA PHE A 51 -6.17 0.86 -11.64
C PHE A 51 -5.00 0.62 -10.68
N SER A 52 -4.16 1.64 -10.48
CA SER A 52 -3.16 1.65 -9.42
C SER A 52 -3.31 2.90 -8.57
N LEU A 53 -3.28 2.72 -7.25
CA LEU A 53 -3.35 3.79 -6.28
C LEU A 53 -2.11 3.76 -5.41
N ALA A 54 -1.35 4.86 -5.39
CA ALA A 54 -0.19 5.03 -4.52
C ALA A 54 -0.35 6.22 -3.56
N SER A 55 -0.02 5.96 -2.29
CA SER A 55 -0.06 6.89 -1.18
C SER A 55 1.25 6.77 -0.41
N ASN A 56 2.16 7.71 -0.65
CA ASN A 56 3.51 7.70 -0.06
C ASN A 56 3.57 8.39 1.32
N SER A 57 2.57 9.18 1.68
CA SER A 57 2.38 9.71 3.03
C SER A 57 1.23 9.00 3.74
N GLU A 58 1.20 9.16 5.06
CA GLU A 58 0.13 8.64 5.91
C GLU A 58 -1.21 9.28 5.57
N THR A 59 -2.25 8.45 5.46
CA THR A 59 -3.61 8.90 5.19
C THR A 59 -4.60 8.35 6.21
N TYR A 60 -5.58 9.18 6.59
CA TYR A 60 -6.67 8.82 7.50
C TYR A 60 -7.98 8.50 6.77
N VAL A 61 -7.99 8.62 5.44
CA VAL A 61 -9.22 8.62 4.64
C VAL A 61 -9.53 7.26 3.99
N TYR A 62 -8.96 6.17 4.52
CA TYR A 62 -9.14 4.85 3.93
C TYR A 62 -10.62 4.45 3.84
N ASP A 63 -11.35 4.52 4.95
CA ASP A 63 -12.77 4.15 4.99
C ASP A 63 -13.67 5.22 4.34
N GLU A 64 -13.26 6.49 4.37
CA GLU A 64 -14.09 7.64 3.94
C GLU A 64 -13.97 7.93 2.44
N LEU A 65 -12.79 7.74 1.86
CA LEU A 65 -12.50 8.10 0.47
C LEU A 65 -12.00 6.91 -0.37
N ILE A 66 -11.05 6.11 0.13
CA ILE A 66 -10.43 5.05 -0.69
C ILE A 66 -11.44 3.92 -0.95
N VAL A 67 -12.01 3.34 0.11
CA VAL A 67 -12.94 2.22 -0.01
C VAL A 67 -14.18 2.57 -0.87
N PRO A 68 -14.89 3.70 -0.65
CA PRO A 68 -16.04 4.04 -1.48
C PRO A 68 -15.72 4.23 -2.97
N ASN A 69 -14.55 4.81 -3.29
CA ASN A 69 -14.16 4.98 -4.69
C ASN A 69 -13.81 3.66 -5.36
N LEU A 70 -13.04 2.80 -4.68
CA LEU A 70 -12.71 1.47 -5.20
C LEU A 70 -13.97 0.64 -5.46
N ARG A 71 -14.97 0.70 -4.57
CA ARG A 71 -16.25 -0.03 -4.75
C ARG A 71 -17.03 0.37 -6.01
N ARG A 72 -16.82 1.58 -6.54
CA ARG A 72 -17.47 2.05 -7.77
C ARG A 72 -16.79 1.52 -9.03
N MET A 73 -15.57 0.98 -8.91
CA MET A 73 -14.80 0.41 -10.01
C MET A 73 -15.04 -1.10 -10.13
N SER A 74 -16.32 -1.51 -10.20
CA SER A 74 -16.72 -2.91 -10.10
C SER A 74 -16.25 -3.80 -11.26
N ASN A 75 -15.87 -3.23 -12.40
CA ASN A 75 -15.40 -3.95 -13.57
C ASN A 75 -13.87 -4.06 -13.65
N LEU A 76 -13.13 -3.65 -12.60
CA LEU A 76 -11.69 -3.81 -12.58
C LEU A 76 -11.29 -5.28 -12.74
N GLU A 77 -10.36 -5.50 -13.66
CA GLU A 77 -9.66 -6.75 -13.87
C GLU A 77 -8.32 -6.74 -13.13
N LYS A 78 -7.67 -5.56 -13.03
CA LYS A 78 -6.38 -5.39 -12.35
C LYS A 78 -6.39 -4.24 -11.35
N LEU A 79 -5.92 -4.50 -10.14
CA LEU A 79 -5.79 -3.51 -9.08
C LEU A 79 -4.40 -3.59 -8.43
N SER A 80 -3.77 -2.44 -8.27
CA SER A 80 -2.53 -2.29 -7.51
C SER A 80 -2.67 -1.25 -6.42
N LEU A 81 -2.45 -1.62 -5.15
CA LEU A 81 -2.58 -0.70 -4.01
C LEU A 81 -1.26 -0.52 -3.28
N HIS A 82 -0.76 0.71 -3.20
CA HIS A 82 0.42 1.06 -2.42
C HIS A 82 0.03 2.11 -1.38
N LEU A 83 -0.26 1.70 -0.16
CA LEU A 83 -0.91 2.57 0.82
C LEU A 83 -0.16 2.62 2.15
N VAL A 84 -0.01 3.82 2.69
CA VAL A 84 0.39 4.04 4.08
C VAL A 84 -0.78 4.69 4.81
N ILE A 85 -1.38 3.98 5.76
CA ILE A 85 -2.68 4.33 6.32
C ILE A 85 -2.59 4.38 7.84
N GLU A 86 -3.02 5.50 8.43
CA GLU A 86 -3.24 5.55 9.87
C GLU A 86 -4.69 5.15 10.20
N CYS A 87 -4.80 4.11 11.01
CA CYS A 87 -6.04 3.47 11.41
C CYS A 87 -6.28 3.74 12.89
N LYS A 88 -7.53 4.04 13.26
CA LYS A 88 -7.84 4.44 14.64
C LYS A 88 -7.67 3.31 15.66
N VAL A 89 -8.01 2.07 15.30
CA VAL A 89 -8.15 0.99 16.29
C VAL A 89 -7.56 -0.35 15.83
N ARG A 90 -7.63 -0.67 14.54
CA ARG A 90 -7.25 -2.00 14.02
C ARG A 90 -6.45 -1.87 12.73
N PHE A 91 -5.50 -2.77 12.55
CA PHE A 91 -4.81 -2.91 11.28
C PHE A 91 -5.77 -3.23 10.15
N ILE A 92 -5.35 -2.88 8.94
CA ILE A 92 -5.95 -3.44 7.74
C ILE A 92 -5.36 -4.83 7.59
N ASP A 93 -6.24 -5.84 7.61
CA ASP A 93 -5.88 -7.23 7.43
C ASP A 93 -6.55 -7.78 6.16
N GLY A 94 -6.36 -9.07 5.91
CA GLY A 94 -6.95 -9.70 4.74
C GLY A 94 -8.47 -9.77 4.76
N ALA A 95 -9.07 -9.94 5.94
CA ALA A 95 -10.52 -9.91 6.08
C ALA A 95 -11.09 -8.54 5.74
N ASN A 96 -10.40 -7.46 6.13
CA ASN A 96 -10.73 -6.08 5.79
C ASN A 96 -10.70 -5.88 4.27
N LEU A 97 -9.58 -6.22 3.60
CA LEU A 97 -9.45 -6.08 2.15
C LEU A 97 -10.52 -6.87 1.41
N LYS A 98 -10.76 -8.12 1.83
CA LYS A 98 -11.79 -8.97 1.23
C LYS A 98 -13.16 -8.31 1.30
N ARG A 99 -13.59 -7.95 2.52
CA ARG A 99 -14.92 -7.37 2.78
C ARG A 99 -15.10 -5.99 2.15
N ASN A 100 -14.06 -5.17 2.11
CA ASN A 100 -14.20 -3.77 1.71
C ASN A 100 -13.92 -3.53 0.23
N ILE A 101 -13.08 -4.35 -0.40
CA ILE A 101 -12.59 -4.14 -1.77
C ILE A 101 -12.94 -5.34 -2.64
N ILE A 102 -12.41 -6.53 -2.32
CA ILE A 102 -12.43 -7.67 -3.25
C ILE A 102 -13.85 -8.15 -3.57
N ILE A 103 -14.74 -8.25 -2.58
CA ILE A 103 -16.13 -8.72 -2.84
C ILE A 103 -16.92 -7.81 -3.79
N HIS A 104 -16.46 -6.57 -3.99
CA HIS A 104 -17.11 -5.59 -4.87
C HIS A 104 -16.51 -5.56 -6.28
N MET A 105 -15.49 -6.37 -6.55
CA MET A 105 -14.78 -6.42 -7.83
C MET A 105 -14.78 -7.87 -8.36
N PRO A 106 -15.93 -8.38 -8.83
CA PRO A 106 -16.06 -9.78 -9.25
C PRO A 106 -15.19 -10.15 -10.46
N ASN A 107 -14.72 -9.17 -11.24
CA ASN A 107 -13.88 -9.38 -12.41
C ASN A 107 -12.37 -9.30 -12.11
N LEU A 108 -12.00 -9.02 -10.85
CA LEU A 108 -10.61 -8.81 -10.46
C LEU A 108 -9.83 -10.13 -10.56
N ASN A 109 -8.90 -10.19 -11.49
CA ASN A 109 -8.03 -11.34 -11.72
C ASN A 109 -6.59 -11.09 -11.26
N GLU A 110 -6.17 -9.83 -11.17
CA GLU A 110 -4.83 -9.46 -10.72
C GLU A 110 -4.93 -8.43 -9.60
N PHE A 111 -4.54 -8.84 -8.39
CA PHE A 111 -4.48 -7.95 -7.23
C PHE A 111 -3.10 -7.95 -6.61
N THR A 112 -2.42 -6.80 -6.73
CA THR A 112 -1.12 -6.55 -6.10
C THR A 112 -1.26 -5.47 -5.04
N PHE A 113 -0.49 -5.58 -3.97
CA PHE A 113 -0.54 -4.57 -2.92
C PHE A 113 0.76 -4.45 -2.14
N ASN A 114 0.97 -3.28 -1.56
CA ASN A 114 1.92 -2.97 -0.51
C ASN A 114 1.23 -2.00 0.45
N ILE A 115 0.76 -2.50 1.58
CA ILE A 115 -0.05 -1.74 2.52
C ILE A 115 0.64 -1.74 3.87
N ARG A 116 0.94 -0.54 4.37
CA ARG A 116 1.37 -0.29 5.74
C ARG A 116 0.22 0.36 6.48
N SER A 117 -0.33 -0.32 7.48
CA SER A 117 -1.33 0.24 8.37
C SER A 117 -0.72 0.52 9.74
N ILE A 118 -1.00 1.68 10.31
CA ILE A 118 -0.48 2.13 11.59
C ILE A 118 -1.67 2.30 12.54
N ILE A 119 -1.55 1.87 13.80
CA ILE A 119 -2.60 2.04 14.81
C ILE A 119 -2.06 2.69 16.06
N LEU A 120 -2.96 3.32 16.82
CA LEU A 120 -2.71 3.67 18.22
C LEU A 120 -3.01 2.47 19.12
N ILE A 121 -2.03 2.09 19.94
CA ILE A 121 -2.16 1.07 20.98
C ILE A 121 -2.74 1.75 22.23
N ASN A 122 -4.06 1.93 22.24
CA ASN A 122 -4.78 2.44 23.41
C ASN A 122 -5.26 1.26 24.26
N ASP A 123 -4.69 1.06 25.46
CA ASP A 123 -5.07 0.05 26.48
C ASP A 123 -5.47 -1.34 25.90
N GLN A 124 -4.95 -1.71 24.72
CA GLN A 124 -5.39 -2.89 24.01
C GLN A 124 -4.82 -4.11 24.72
N THR A 125 -5.69 -5.02 25.15
CA THR A 125 -5.29 -6.24 25.87
C THR A 125 -4.84 -7.36 24.93
N HIS A 126 -5.15 -7.26 23.64
CA HIS A 126 -4.81 -8.26 22.63
C HIS A 126 -4.18 -7.60 21.41
N LEU A 127 -2.87 -7.80 21.29
CA LEU A 127 -2.08 -7.42 20.13
C LEU A 127 -2.03 -8.60 19.16
N LEU A 128 -2.27 -8.35 17.87
CA LEU A 128 -2.22 -9.35 16.81
C LEU A 128 -0.76 -9.71 16.52
N SER A 129 -0.47 -11.01 16.41
CA SER A 129 0.82 -11.48 15.94
C SER A 129 0.96 -11.33 14.42
N ASN A 130 2.17 -11.49 13.91
CA ASN A 130 2.38 -11.54 12.46
C ASN A 130 1.68 -12.77 11.86
N GLU A 131 1.65 -13.89 12.58
CA GLU A 131 0.98 -15.12 12.18
C GLU A 131 -0.53 -14.93 12.04
N ASP A 132 -1.16 -14.18 12.97
CA ASP A 132 -2.58 -13.86 12.91
C ASP A 132 -2.89 -13.08 11.62
N ILE A 133 -2.10 -12.04 11.32
CA ILE A 133 -2.26 -11.25 10.09
C ILE A 133 -2.02 -12.11 8.86
N GLN A 134 -0.91 -12.84 8.81
CA GLN A 134 -0.54 -13.68 7.68
C GLN A 134 -1.64 -14.70 7.36
N HIS A 135 -2.29 -15.27 8.36
CA HIS A 135 -3.41 -16.20 8.18
C HIS A 135 -4.58 -15.55 7.45
N THR A 136 -4.91 -14.28 7.73
CA THR A 136 -5.98 -13.56 7.02
C THR A 136 -5.67 -13.29 5.55
N LEU A 137 -4.38 -13.23 5.18
CA LEU A 137 -3.92 -12.88 3.84
C LEU A 137 -3.90 -14.08 2.88
N THR A 138 -3.92 -15.30 3.39
CA THR A 138 -3.77 -16.56 2.61
C THR A 138 -4.78 -16.76 1.48
N SER A 139 -5.94 -16.09 1.52
CA SER A 139 -7.02 -16.27 0.54
C SER A 139 -7.19 -15.10 -0.45
N LEU A 140 -6.27 -14.12 -0.47
CA LEU A 140 -6.47 -12.88 -1.22
C LEU A 140 -5.77 -12.82 -2.57
N SER A 141 -4.71 -13.59 -2.75
CA SER A 141 -3.89 -13.54 -3.95
C SER A 141 -3.31 -14.91 -4.24
N ASP A 142 -3.17 -15.23 -5.52
CA ASP A 142 -2.41 -16.39 -5.97
C ASP A 142 -0.89 -16.17 -5.76
N HIS A 143 -0.48 -14.93 -5.45
CA HIS A 143 0.89 -14.59 -5.13
C HIS A 143 1.20 -14.85 -3.66
N GLN A 144 2.46 -15.16 -3.38
CA GLN A 144 2.97 -15.18 -2.02
C GLN A 144 2.80 -13.78 -1.40
N VAL A 145 2.18 -13.72 -0.24
CA VAL A 145 2.04 -12.49 0.56
C VAL A 145 3.00 -12.57 1.74
N ILE A 146 3.71 -11.48 2.00
CA ILE A 146 4.59 -11.36 3.17
C ILE A 146 3.99 -10.29 4.09
N SER A 147 3.91 -10.57 5.38
CA SER A 147 3.56 -9.59 6.41
C SER A 147 4.65 -9.46 7.48
N CYS A 148 4.69 -8.28 8.09
CA CYS A 148 5.44 -7.95 9.29
C CYS A 148 4.55 -7.11 10.21
N VAL A 149 4.55 -7.41 11.50
CA VAL A 149 3.80 -6.68 12.52
C VAL A 149 4.76 -6.27 13.61
N ASP A 150 4.75 -4.98 13.94
CA ASP A 150 5.57 -4.39 14.98
C ASP A 150 4.71 -3.58 15.94
N TYR A 151 5.16 -3.54 17.19
CA TYR A 151 4.59 -2.72 18.22
C TYR A 151 5.68 -1.87 18.85
N PHE A 152 5.37 -0.60 19.02
CA PHE A 152 6.27 0.45 19.49
C PHE A 152 5.67 1.04 20.79
N PRO A 153 5.97 0.44 21.97
CA PRO A 153 5.39 0.85 23.25
C PRO A 153 5.69 2.29 23.63
N SER A 154 6.85 2.82 23.28
CA SER A 154 7.26 4.19 23.60
C SER A 154 6.40 5.21 22.87
N ASN A 155 6.08 4.92 21.60
CA ASN A 155 5.19 5.75 20.78
C ASN A 155 3.70 5.41 20.96
N LYS A 156 3.38 4.32 21.67
CA LYS A 156 2.04 3.74 21.77
C LYS A 156 1.43 3.49 20.38
N THR A 157 2.24 3.03 19.43
CA THR A 157 1.80 2.74 18.06
C THR A 157 2.14 1.31 17.67
N GLY A 158 1.30 0.72 16.82
CA GLY A 158 1.63 -0.51 16.12
C GLY A 158 1.71 -0.24 14.63
N GLN A 159 2.53 -0.99 13.90
CA GLN A 159 2.43 -1.06 12.45
C GLN A 159 2.21 -2.50 11.99
N CYS A 160 1.50 -2.63 10.89
CA CYS A 160 1.39 -3.85 10.13
C CYS A 160 1.70 -3.51 8.68
N HIS A 161 2.77 -4.10 8.15
CA HIS A 161 3.17 -3.94 6.77
C HIS A 161 3.04 -5.27 6.05
N PHE A 162 2.29 -5.32 4.96
CA PHE A 162 2.17 -6.53 4.16
C PHE A 162 2.07 -6.21 2.66
N TYR A 163 2.58 -7.12 1.84
CA TYR A 163 2.69 -6.91 0.40
C TYR A 163 2.72 -8.22 -0.39
N THR A 164 2.30 -8.14 -1.66
CA THR A 164 2.46 -9.22 -2.63
C THR A 164 3.90 -9.31 -3.13
N TYR A 165 4.45 -10.52 -3.18
CA TYR A 165 5.79 -10.79 -3.68
C TYR A 165 5.77 -11.14 -5.19
N PRO A 166 6.76 -10.67 -6.00
CA PRO A 166 7.89 -9.83 -5.61
C PRO A 166 7.50 -8.36 -5.39
N HIS A 167 8.19 -7.70 -4.47
CA HIS A 167 8.05 -6.26 -4.27
C HIS A 167 8.61 -5.50 -5.49
N THR A 168 7.76 -4.67 -6.10
CA THR A 168 8.06 -3.95 -7.35
C THR A 168 8.44 -2.48 -7.14
N ARG A 169 8.34 -1.97 -5.92
CA ARG A 169 8.53 -0.53 -5.64
C ARG A 169 10.01 -0.20 -5.44
N VAL A 170 10.35 1.03 -5.79
CA VAL A 170 11.69 1.62 -5.63
C VAL A 170 11.99 1.97 -4.17
N HIS A 171 10.95 2.21 -3.37
CA HIS A 171 11.06 2.56 -1.97
C HIS A 171 10.61 1.39 -1.08
N TYR A 172 11.24 1.26 0.09
CA TYR A 172 10.76 0.43 1.19
C TYR A 172 10.89 1.21 2.49
N ASP A 173 9.75 1.64 3.04
CA ASP A 173 9.74 2.57 4.18
C ASP A 173 9.49 1.84 5.51
N ASN A 174 10.19 2.28 6.56
CA ASN A 174 10.09 1.84 7.96
C ASN A 174 10.39 0.34 8.17
N ILE A 175 11.55 -0.10 7.70
CA ILE A 175 12.08 -1.43 8.02
C ILE A 175 12.48 -1.47 9.51
N THR A 176 11.98 -2.47 10.22
CA THR A 176 12.21 -2.69 11.66
C THR A 176 13.11 -3.89 11.91
N ASN A 177 13.50 -4.13 13.17
CA ASN A 177 14.23 -5.33 13.56
C ASN A 177 13.47 -6.64 13.29
N ASN A 178 12.16 -6.61 13.03
CA ASN A 178 11.37 -7.81 12.69
C ASN A 178 11.28 -8.05 11.17
N PHE A 179 12.08 -7.34 10.38
CA PHE A 179 12.16 -7.54 8.94
C PHE A 179 12.41 -9.02 8.60
N PRO A 180 11.50 -9.68 7.86
CA PRO A 180 11.62 -11.11 7.59
C PRO A 180 12.71 -11.46 6.58
N GLY A 181 13.36 -10.46 5.97
CA GLY A 181 14.27 -10.66 4.84
C GLY A 181 13.51 -10.87 3.54
N GLY A 182 14.19 -11.45 2.55
CA GLY A 182 13.68 -11.64 1.20
C GLY A 182 14.60 -11.00 0.16
N LEU A 183 14.16 -10.95 -1.10
CA LEU A 183 14.94 -10.37 -2.19
C LEU A 183 14.15 -9.26 -2.89
N PHE A 184 14.64 -8.03 -2.78
CA PHE A 184 13.95 -6.81 -3.20
C PHE A 184 14.73 -6.12 -4.32
N LYS A 185 14.72 -6.73 -5.51
CA LYS A 185 15.52 -6.27 -6.67
C LYS A 185 15.17 -4.87 -7.18
N HIS A 186 13.97 -4.39 -6.89
CA HIS A 186 13.48 -3.08 -7.38
C HIS A 186 13.76 -1.93 -6.42
N VAL A 187 13.99 -2.23 -5.14
CA VAL A 187 14.22 -1.20 -4.12
C VAL A 187 15.58 -0.54 -4.34
N ARG A 188 15.61 0.78 -4.22
CA ARG A 188 16.79 1.65 -4.30
C ARG A 188 16.94 2.51 -3.07
N ILE A 189 15.83 2.82 -2.40
CA ILE A 189 15.80 3.66 -1.20
C ILE A 189 15.06 2.88 -0.13
N ALA A 190 15.66 2.76 1.04
CA ALA A 190 15.01 2.16 2.20
C ALA A 190 15.15 3.07 3.41
N THR A 191 14.11 3.12 4.24
CA THR A 191 14.17 3.82 5.53
C THR A 191 14.06 2.83 6.68
N LEU A 192 14.82 3.09 7.74
CA LEU A 192 14.86 2.27 8.94
C LEU A 192 14.07 2.95 10.06
N PHE A 193 13.34 2.16 10.83
CA PHE A 193 12.67 2.65 12.03
C PHE A 193 12.55 1.54 13.07
N ASP A 194 13.03 1.79 14.29
CA ASP A 194 12.78 0.91 15.43
C ASP A 194 12.96 1.70 16.74
N GLU A 195 12.34 1.23 17.83
CA GLU A 195 12.58 1.74 19.19
C GLU A 195 13.87 1.17 19.79
N ARG A 196 14.40 0.08 19.22
CA ARG A 196 15.61 -0.61 19.67
C ARG A 196 16.75 -0.39 18.69
N PRO A 197 18.02 -0.29 19.16
CA PRO A 197 19.17 -0.24 18.26
C PRO A 197 19.22 -1.45 17.31
N PHE A 198 19.58 -1.21 16.05
CA PHE A 198 19.79 -2.27 15.07
C PHE A 198 21.08 -3.03 15.33
N GLU A 199 21.02 -4.36 15.28
CA GLU A 199 22.19 -5.20 15.45
C GLU A 199 23.00 -5.35 14.15
N HIS A 200 24.27 -5.76 14.25
CA HIS A 200 25.10 -5.99 13.06
C HIS A 200 24.48 -7.03 12.10
N THR A 201 23.85 -8.07 12.64
CA THR A 201 23.15 -9.12 11.89
C THR A 201 22.01 -8.56 11.05
N PHE A 202 21.31 -7.53 11.54
CA PHE A 202 20.27 -6.84 10.78
C PHE A 202 20.84 -6.20 9.51
N PHE A 203 21.97 -5.48 9.60
CA PHE A 203 22.58 -4.86 8.43
C PHE A 203 23.10 -5.87 7.40
N ILE A 204 23.55 -7.05 7.84
CA ILE A 204 23.86 -8.16 6.92
C ILE A 204 22.61 -8.57 6.15
N GLN A 205 21.48 -8.73 6.85
CA GLN A 205 20.21 -9.11 6.24
C GLN A 205 19.70 -8.05 5.26
N ILE A 206 19.83 -6.76 5.59
CA ILE A 206 19.54 -5.64 4.68
C ILE A 206 20.40 -5.71 3.43
N ALA A 207 21.72 -5.86 3.57
CA ALA A 207 22.63 -5.93 2.43
C ALA A 207 22.30 -7.11 1.49
N GLN A 208 21.90 -8.25 2.03
CA GLN A 208 21.46 -9.41 1.25
C GLN A 208 20.10 -9.18 0.58
N ALA A 209 19.19 -8.51 1.28
CA ALA A 209 17.82 -8.30 0.80
C ALA A 209 17.72 -7.25 -0.30
N PHE A 210 18.59 -6.22 -0.26
CA PHE A 210 18.53 -5.06 -1.15
C PHE A 210 19.82 -4.92 -1.98
N PRO A 211 20.05 -5.79 -2.98
CA PRO A 211 21.32 -5.84 -3.73
C PRO A 211 21.62 -4.59 -4.56
N PHE A 212 20.64 -3.72 -4.77
CA PHE A 212 20.75 -2.49 -5.56
C PHE A 212 20.40 -1.24 -4.73
N LEU A 213 20.52 -1.32 -3.41
CA LEU A 213 20.24 -0.19 -2.52
C LEU A 213 21.24 0.95 -2.79
N ASN A 214 20.72 2.14 -3.09
CA ASN A 214 21.49 3.35 -3.26
C ASN A 214 21.52 4.18 -1.98
N GLU A 215 20.44 4.15 -1.22
CA GLU A 215 20.25 5.00 -0.04
C GLU A 215 19.56 4.22 1.08
N LEU A 216 20.12 4.33 2.29
CA LEU A 216 19.58 3.79 3.53
C LEU A 216 19.49 4.95 4.52
N ILE A 217 18.27 5.30 4.92
CA ILE A 217 17.96 6.45 5.78
C ILE A 217 17.57 5.97 7.17
#